data_AF-X1KHG9-F1
#
_entry.id   AF-X1KHG9-F1
#
_cell.length_a   1.000
_cell.length_b   1.000
_cell.length_c   1.000
_cell.angle_alpha   90.00
_cell.angle_beta   90.00
_cell.angle_gamma   90.00
#
_symmetry.space_group_name_H-M   'P 1'
#
loop_
_entity.id
_entity.type
_entity.pdbx_description
1 polymer ?
#
loop_
_entity_poly.entity_id
_entity_poly.type
_entity_poly.pdbx_seq_one_letter_code
_entity_poly.pdbx_strand_id
1 'polypeptide(L)'
;MNSHRRRLGLETNRKHPERMIEERDLKTSEKAVGQLYPVLRDADGNVIDGYHRLDVNSEWKSVTLENVKTEEDRLIIAAHVNLGRRTIGTGEKAEIINDLAEIYYQQGLKPKVLKEMVDKNGRMMRVQYNEIKNKIVEVLEGAVSSSKIGRYLYPKYVDQTSSEAYKEYYQERRENISAWTLLKNSYGNELRKRYGDNFIKRLEAEMENKALTKAKATLRYDRFFRTEIEYEIREEYNDSTDIIMKNYEDRLRNDQGFIEKVKAEIREEYEAELSMSVVAA
;
A
#
# COMPACT_ATOMS: atom_id res chain seq x y z
N MET A 1 20.14 11.42 -37.45
CA MET A 1 21.20 10.39 -37.54
C MET A 1 21.11 9.47 -36.32
N ASN A 2 20.77 8.21 -36.60
CA ASN A 2 20.97 6.95 -35.84
C ASN A 2 20.68 6.92 -34.33
N SER A 3 19.57 6.33 -33.89
CA SER A 3 19.29 4.87 -33.79
C SER A 3 20.20 4.15 -32.81
N HIS A 4 19.63 3.65 -31.69
CA HIS A 4 19.96 2.38 -31.01
C HIS A 4 19.27 2.29 -29.64
N ARG A 5 17.97 1.96 -29.61
CA ARG A 5 17.35 1.24 -28.48
C ARG A 5 16.22 0.34 -28.98
N ARG A 6 16.59 -0.81 -29.53
CA ARG A 6 15.75 -2.03 -29.54
C ARG A 6 16.64 -3.24 -29.23
N ARG A 7 16.05 -4.15 -28.45
CA ARG A 7 16.51 -5.49 -28.02
C ARG A 7 17.39 -5.55 -26.77
N LEU A 8 16.72 -5.73 -25.63
CA LEU A 8 16.86 -6.98 -24.88
C LEU A 8 15.45 -7.52 -24.62
N GLY A 9 15.04 -8.48 -25.46
CA GLY A 9 13.85 -9.28 -25.26
C GLY A 9 14.12 -10.35 -24.21
N LEU A 10 13.86 -10.01 -22.96
CA LEU A 10 13.59 -10.97 -21.89
C LEU A 10 12.23 -10.59 -21.33
N GLU A 11 11.18 -10.99 -22.03
CA GLU A 11 9.84 -11.08 -21.45
C GLU A 11 9.87 -12.15 -20.37
N THR A 12 10.12 -11.74 -19.13
CA THR A 12 9.66 -12.52 -17.98
C THR A 12 8.15 -12.33 -17.89
N ASN A 13 7.44 -13.02 -18.78
CA ASN A 13 5.99 -13.02 -18.92
C ASN A 13 5.32 -13.84 -17.79
N ARG A 14 5.69 -13.57 -16.54
CA ARG A 14 4.97 -14.02 -15.36
C ARG A 14 4.32 -12.79 -14.75
N LYS A 15 3.20 -12.37 -15.34
CA LYS A 15 2.29 -11.42 -14.66
C LYS A 15 1.98 -12.04 -13.30
N HIS A 16 2.20 -11.30 -12.22
CA HIS A 16 1.82 -11.73 -10.88
C HIS A 16 0.33 -12.12 -10.91
N PRO A 17 -0.08 -13.24 -10.27
CA PRO A 17 -1.44 -13.75 -10.36
C PRO A 17 -2.50 -12.71 -9.95
N GLU A 18 -2.17 -11.85 -9.00
CA GLU A 18 -3.02 -10.72 -8.58
C GLU A 18 -3.29 -9.72 -9.72
N ARG A 19 -2.27 -9.36 -10.52
CA ARG A 19 -2.44 -8.46 -11.68
C ARG A 19 -3.29 -9.09 -12.78
N MET A 20 -3.22 -10.41 -12.97
CA MET A 20 -4.05 -11.09 -13.97
C MET A 20 -5.53 -11.12 -13.57
N ILE A 21 -5.82 -11.20 -12.26
CA ILE A 21 -7.19 -11.14 -11.73
C ILE A 21 -7.76 -9.73 -11.93
N GLU A 22 -7.01 -8.69 -11.55
CA GLU A 22 -7.45 -7.29 -11.75
C GLU A 22 -7.69 -6.93 -13.23
N GLU A 23 -6.81 -7.36 -14.15
CA GLU A 23 -7.00 -7.12 -15.59
C GLU A 23 -8.27 -7.80 -16.14
N ARG A 24 -8.60 -9.00 -15.65
CA ARG A 24 -9.80 -9.74 -16.08
C ARG A 24 -11.07 -9.07 -15.57
N ASP A 25 -11.04 -8.57 -14.34
CA ASP A 25 -12.17 -7.90 -13.72
C ASP A 25 -12.46 -6.55 -14.37
N LEU A 26 -11.41 -5.78 -14.71
CA LEU A 26 -11.55 -4.50 -15.41
C LEU A 26 -12.14 -4.66 -16.82
N LYS A 27 -11.67 -5.64 -17.60
CA LYS A 27 -12.24 -5.94 -18.94
C LYS A 27 -13.70 -6.34 -18.86
N THR A 28 -14.07 -7.09 -17.83
CA THR A 28 -15.46 -7.53 -17.63
C THR A 28 -16.35 -6.37 -17.20
N SER A 29 -15.86 -5.54 -16.28
CA SER A 29 -16.55 -4.34 -15.81
C SER A 29 -16.76 -3.32 -16.94
N GLU A 30 -15.74 -3.06 -17.76
CA GLU A 30 -15.86 -2.16 -18.92
C GLU A 30 -16.98 -2.60 -19.87
N LYS A 31 -17.09 -3.90 -20.16
CA LYS A 31 -18.16 -4.44 -21.01
C LYS A 31 -19.54 -4.33 -20.37
N ALA A 32 -19.64 -4.49 -19.06
CA ALA A 32 -20.91 -4.54 -18.35
C ALA A 32 -21.49 -3.14 -18.07
N VAL A 33 -20.64 -2.20 -17.64
CA VAL A 33 -21.06 -0.88 -17.14
C VAL A 33 -20.27 0.30 -17.72
N GLY A 34 -19.32 0.04 -18.63
CA GLY A 34 -18.47 1.06 -19.23
C GLY A 34 -17.32 1.52 -18.34
N GLN A 35 -16.68 2.62 -18.74
CA GLN A 35 -15.49 3.19 -18.10
C GLN A 35 -15.89 4.19 -17.00
N LEU A 36 -16.33 3.68 -15.84
CA LEU A 36 -16.84 4.51 -14.74
C LEU A 36 -15.81 5.49 -14.19
N TYR A 37 -14.59 5.02 -13.90
CA TYR A 37 -13.51 5.85 -13.38
C TYR A 37 -12.53 6.20 -14.50
N PRO A 38 -12.27 7.50 -14.74
CA PRO A 38 -11.33 7.92 -15.76
C PRO A 38 -9.88 7.71 -15.29
N VAL A 39 -8.97 7.70 -16.26
CA VAL A 39 -7.53 7.91 -16.03
C VAL A 39 -7.31 9.39 -15.72
N LEU A 40 -6.57 9.69 -14.67
CA LEU A 40 -6.26 11.07 -14.30
C LEU A 40 -4.92 11.47 -14.90
N ARG A 41 -4.87 12.65 -15.52
CA ARG A 41 -3.66 13.23 -16.11
C ARG A 41 -3.37 14.61 -15.53
N ASP A 42 -2.09 14.98 -15.48
CA ASP A 42 -1.66 16.34 -15.16
C ASP A 42 -1.79 17.27 -16.38
N ALA A 43 -1.49 18.56 -16.20
CA ALA A 43 -1.57 19.57 -17.26
C ALA A 43 -0.64 19.28 -18.47
N ASP A 44 0.43 18.51 -18.27
CA ASP A 44 1.37 18.10 -19.33
C ASP A 44 0.94 16.78 -20.01
N GLY A 45 -0.14 16.16 -19.55
CA GLY A 45 -0.68 14.90 -20.06
C GLY A 45 -0.05 13.63 -19.46
N ASN A 46 0.83 13.75 -18.46
CA ASN A 46 1.38 12.60 -17.73
C ASN A 46 0.28 11.95 -16.88
N VAL A 47 0.33 10.62 -16.73
CA VAL A 47 -0.67 9.87 -15.98
C VAL A 47 -0.37 9.96 -14.48
N ILE A 48 -1.38 10.36 -13.70
CA ILE A 48 -1.34 10.44 -12.23
C ILE A 48 -1.92 9.16 -11.62
N ASP A 49 -3.11 8.73 -12.06
CA ASP A 49 -3.74 7.46 -11.67
C ASP A 49 -4.35 6.78 -12.90
N GLY A 50 -4.41 5.44 -12.85
CA GLY A 50 -5.11 4.63 -13.84
C GLY A 50 -4.21 3.89 -14.82
N TYR A 51 -2.92 3.71 -14.53
CA TYR A 51 -2.02 2.90 -15.37
C TYR A 51 -2.59 1.50 -15.68
N HIS A 52 -3.15 0.83 -14.67
CA HIS A 52 -3.81 -0.48 -14.83
C HIS A 52 -5.02 -0.46 -15.77
N ARG A 53 -5.69 0.70 -15.94
CA ARG A 53 -6.79 0.87 -16.89
C ARG A 53 -6.25 1.01 -18.31
N LEU A 54 -5.16 1.75 -18.48
CA LEU A 54 -4.45 1.88 -19.76
C LEU A 54 -3.82 0.56 -20.23
N ASP A 55 -3.35 -0.27 -19.30
CA ASP A 55 -2.85 -1.62 -19.60
C ASP A 55 -3.95 -2.54 -20.16
N VAL A 56 -5.20 -2.30 -19.77
CA VAL A 56 -6.37 -3.04 -20.24
C VAL A 56 -6.89 -2.50 -21.57
N ASN A 57 -7.04 -1.18 -21.68
CA ASN A 57 -7.47 -0.47 -22.88
C ASN A 57 -6.75 0.89 -22.94
N SER A 58 -5.90 1.07 -23.95
CA SER A 58 -5.14 2.32 -24.14
C SER A 58 -6.00 3.54 -24.43
N GLU A 59 -7.26 3.33 -24.85
CA GLU A 59 -8.25 4.38 -25.13
C GLU A 59 -9.21 4.60 -23.95
N TRP A 60 -8.82 4.19 -22.73
CA TRP A 60 -9.62 4.44 -21.54
C TRP A 60 -9.86 5.96 -21.35
N LYS A 61 -11.11 6.34 -21.06
CA LYS A 61 -11.54 7.71 -20.79
C LYS A 61 -10.56 8.38 -19.83
N SER A 62 -10.03 9.53 -20.21
CA SER A 62 -9.14 10.32 -19.37
C SER A 62 -9.71 11.68 -19.02
N VAL A 63 -9.31 12.21 -17.87
CA VAL A 63 -9.56 13.58 -17.44
C VAL A 63 -8.23 14.24 -17.15
N THR A 64 -7.99 15.38 -17.78
CA THR A 64 -6.83 16.24 -17.52
C THR A 64 -7.16 17.23 -16.43
N LEU A 65 -6.29 17.32 -15.42
CA LEU A 65 -6.38 18.29 -14.33
C LEU A 65 -5.44 19.46 -14.62
N GLU A 66 -5.97 20.50 -15.27
CA GLU A 66 -5.22 21.68 -15.73
C GLU A 66 -4.49 22.45 -14.61
N ASN A 67 -4.93 22.27 -13.37
CA ASN A 67 -4.34 22.88 -12.18
C ASN A 67 -3.17 22.06 -11.58
N VAL A 68 -2.93 20.84 -12.05
CA VAL A 68 -1.82 19.99 -11.59
C VAL A 68 -0.60 20.26 -12.47
N LYS A 69 0.32 21.09 -11.97
CA LYS A 69 1.46 21.60 -12.74
C LYS A 69 2.81 21.23 -12.15
N THR A 70 2.83 20.85 -10.88
CA THR A 70 4.05 20.52 -10.17
C THR A 70 4.05 19.05 -9.76
N GLU A 71 5.24 18.53 -9.44
CA GLU A 71 5.37 17.20 -8.84
C GLU A 71 4.64 17.11 -7.50
N GLU A 72 4.66 18.20 -6.71
CA GLU A 72 3.90 18.29 -5.46
C GLU A 72 2.40 18.10 -5.70
N ASP A 73 1.82 18.81 -6.68
CA ASP A 73 0.41 18.65 -7.04
C ASP A 73 0.09 17.21 -7.45
N ARG A 74 0.95 16.60 -8.27
CA ARG A 74 0.78 15.20 -8.72
C ARG A 74 0.75 14.23 -7.55
N LEU A 75 1.69 14.36 -6.63
CA LEU A 75 1.80 13.50 -5.46
C LEU A 75 0.62 13.70 -4.49
N ILE A 76 0.15 14.93 -4.32
CA ILE A 76 -1.06 15.21 -3.52
C ILE A 76 -2.27 14.52 -4.14
N ILE A 77 -2.49 14.64 -5.45
CA ILE A 77 -3.62 13.98 -6.12
C ILE A 77 -3.49 12.46 -6.06
N ALA A 78 -2.28 11.91 -6.32
CA ALA A 78 -2.02 10.48 -6.20
C ALA A 78 -2.32 9.97 -4.78
N ALA A 79 -1.91 10.72 -3.75
CA ALA A 79 -2.21 10.41 -2.36
C ALA A 79 -3.72 10.37 -2.08
N HIS A 80 -4.49 11.37 -2.54
CA HIS A 80 -5.94 11.41 -2.34
C HIS A 80 -6.67 10.26 -3.03
N VAL A 81 -6.23 9.88 -4.23
CA VAL A 81 -6.87 8.80 -5.02
C VAL A 81 -6.47 7.42 -4.50
N ASN A 82 -5.20 7.23 -4.13
CA ASN A 82 -4.67 5.92 -3.77
C ASN A 82 -4.75 5.64 -2.27
N LEU A 83 -4.36 6.60 -1.42
CA LEU A 83 -4.33 6.40 0.04
C LEU A 83 -5.71 6.54 0.67
N GLY A 84 -6.53 7.45 0.15
CA GLY A 84 -7.86 7.74 0.68
C GLY A 84 -8.94 6.74 0.26
N ARG A 85 -8.72 5.96 -0.81
CA ARG A 85 -9.79 5.16 -1.43
C ARG A 85 -9.44 3.72 -1.81
N ARG A 86 -8.17 3.35 -1.92
CA ARG A 86 -7.76 1.99 -2.31
C ARG A 86 -6.83 1.35 -1.30
N THR A 87 -6.86 0.02 -1.24
CA THR A 87 -5.86 -0.75 -0.52
C THR A 87 -4.61 -0.87 -1.38
N ILE A 88 -3.74 0.14 -1.35
CA ILE A 88 -2.40 0.04 -1.95
C ILE A 88 -1.39 -0.55 -0.96
N GLY A 89 -0.33 -1.13 -1.49
CA GLY A 89 0.75 -1.74 -0.69
C GLY A 89 1.47 -0.71 0.17
N THR A 90 2.00 -1.14 1.32
CA THR A 90 2.70 -0.26 2.28
C THR A 90 3.92 0.44 1.67
N GLY A 91 4.61 -0.20 0.71
CA GLY A 91 5.71 0.40 -0.03
C GLY A 91 5.28 1.64 -0.83
N GLU A 92 4.19 1.52 -1.59
CA GLU A 92 3.65 2.63 -2.39
C GLU A 92 3.17 3.78 -1.51
N LYS A 93 2.55 3.47 -0.34
CA LYS A 93 2.19 4.50 0.66
C LYS A 93 3.41 5.27 1.15
N ALA A 94 4.50 4.54 1.43
CA ALA A 94 5.73 5.14 1.89
C ALA A 94 6.39 5.99 0.81
N GLU A 95 6.41 5.55 -0.45
CA GLU A 95 6.97 6.33 -1.57
C GLU A 95 6.27 7.68 -1.71
N ILE A 96 4.94 7.70 -1.84
CA ILE A 96 4.17 8.95 -2.00
C ILE A 96 4.42 9.91 -0.82
N ILE A 97 4.38 9.42 0.42
CA ILE A 97 4.56 10.25 1.62
C ILE A 97 5.98 10.80 1.71
N ASN A 98 7.00 10.01 1.34
CA ASN A 98 8.39 10.43 1.43
C ASN A 98 8.84 11.30 0.27
N ASP A 99 8.24 11.16 -0.91
CA ASP A 99 8.49 12.06 -2.04
C ASP A 99 7.94 13.46 -1.72
N LEU A 100 6.74 13.56 -1.11
CA LEU A 100 6.25 14.83 -0.53
C LEU A 100 7.18 15.35 0.57
N ALA A 101 7.65 14.49 1.46
CA ALA A 101 8.57 14.87 2.53
C ALA A 101 9.89 15.44 1.98
N GLU A 102 10.42 14.87 0.89
CA GLU A 102 11.61 15.36 0.21
C GLU A 102 11.37 16.74 -0.41
N ILE A 103 10.25 16.95 -1.10
CA ILE A 103 9.88 18.26 -1.66
C ILE A 103 9.85 19.31 -0.54
N TYR A 104 9.15 19.03 0.57
CA TYR A 104 9.07 19.98 1.68
C TYR A 104 10.41 20.21 2.38
N TYR A 105 11.23 19.17 2.50
CA TYR A 105 12.59 19.31 3.00
C TYR A 105 13.43 20.24 2.11
N GLN A 106 13.33 20.11 0.78
CA GLN A 106 14.03 20.97 -0.19
C GLN A 106 13.49 22.42 -0.18
N GLN A 107 12.21 22.61 0.12
CA GLN A 107 11.61 23.92 0.37
C GLN A 107 12.05 24.55 1.71
N GLY A 108 12.82 23.82 2.52
CA GLY A 108 13.43 24.31 3.76
C GLY A 108 12.68 23.96 5.04
N LEU A 109 11.62 23.15 4.97
CA LEU A 109 10.91 22.69 6.16
C LEU A 109 11.77 21.70 6.96
N LYS A 110 11.65 21.77 8.28
CA LYS A 110 12.49 20.99 9.19
C LYS A 110 11.70 19.86 9.85
N PRO A 111 12.28 18.65 9.95
CA PRO A 111 11.60 17.50 10.55
C PRO A 111 11.47 17.60 12.07
N LYS A 112 12.26 18.46 12.74
CA LYS A 112 12.14 18.66 14.19
C LYS A 112 12.59 20.07 14.58
N VAL A 113 11.66 20.86 15.07
CA VAL A 113 11.89 22.21 15.61
C VAL A 113 11.20 22.33 16.96
N LEU A 114 11.74 23.17 17.85
CA LEU A 114 11.01 23.58 19.05
C LEU A 114 10.15 24.79 18.69
N LYS A 115 8.84 24.65 18.83
CA LYS A 115 7.90 25.73 18.59
C LYS A 115 7.27 26.17 19.90
N GLU A 116 7.30 27.48 20.15
CA GLU A 116 6.55 28.07 21.25
C GLU A 116 5.08 28.17 20.84
N MET A 117 4.21 27.59 21.66
CA MET A 117 2.77 27.51 21.42
C MET A 117 2.05 27.84 22.72
N VAL A 118 0.88 28.48 22.60
CA VAL A 118 0.03 28.78 23.74
C VAL A 118 -1.00 27.67 23.90
N ASP A 119 -1.07 27.07 25.08
CA ASP A 119 -2.10 26.07 25.38
C ASP A 119 -3.49 26.71 25.52
N LYS A 120 -4.53 25.88 25.63
CA LYS A 120 -5.92 26.33 25.80
C LYS A 120 -6.17 27.19 27.06
N ASN A 121 -5.23 27.21 28.01
CA ASN A 121 -5.31 27.98 29.25
C ASN A 121 -4.44 29.25 29.19
N GLY A 122 -3.88 29.61 28.03
CA GLY A 122 -3.03 30.78 27.87
C GLY A 122 -1.57 30.57 28.32
N ARG A 123 -1.13 29.33 28.60
CA ARG A 123 0.24 29.05 29.04
C ARG A 123 1.16 28.83 27.86
N MET A 124 2.33 29.46 27.90
CA MET A 124 3.38 29.23 26.90
C MET A 124 4.01 27.86 27.11
N MET A 125 4.09 27.07 26.04
CA MET A 125 4.73 25.76 26.01
C MET A 125 5.72 25.68 24.86
N ARG A 126 6.79 24.90 25.03
CA ARG A 126 7.68 24.50 23.95
C ARG A 126 7.34 23.09 23.53
N VAL A 127 6.87 22.92 22.30
CA VAL A 127 6.47 21.63 21.74
C VAL A 127 7.45 21.24 20.64
N GLN A 128 7.85 19.98 20.61
CA GLN A 128 8.55 19.42 19.46
C GLN A 128 7.58 19.34 18.29
N TYR A 129 7.91 20.07 17.22
CA TYR A 129 7.09 20.24 16.04
C TYR A 129 7.84 19.72 14.82
N ASN A 130 7.18 18.91 13.99
CA ASN A 130 7.73 18.42 12.74
C ASN A 130 7.05 19.16 11.59
N GLU A 131 7.73 20.15 11.00
CA GLU A 131 7.15 21.02 9.98
C GLU A 131 6.77 20.23 8.73
N ILE A 132 7.61 19.28 8.33
CA ILE A 132 7.39 18.41 7.16
C ILE A 132 6.14 17.56 7.36
N LYS A 133 6.08 16.80 8.47
CA LYS A 133 4.93 15.95 8.79
C LYS A 133 3.65 16.77 8.83
N ASN A 134 3.68 17.94 9.46
CA ASN A 134 2.50 18.78 9.60
C ASN A 134 2.06 19.37 8.26
N LYS A 135 2.99 19.73 7.38
CA LYS A 135 2.65 20.17 6.02
C LYS A 135 2.03 19.05 5.20
N ILE A 136 2.54 17.82 5.31
CA ILE A 136 1.94 16.65 4.67
C ILE A 136 0.52 16.42 5.20
N VAL A 137 0.31 16.53 6.52
CA VAL A 137 -1.03 16.40 7.13
C VAL A 137 -1.99 17.47 6.60
N GLU A 138 -1.51 18.70 6.44
CA GLU A 138 -2.29 19.83 5.90
C GLU A 138 -2.73 19.58 4.45
N VAL A 139 -1.81 19.19 3.56
CA VAL A 139 -2.16 19.00 2.14
C VAL A 139 -2.91 17.69 1.86
N LEU A 140 -2.75 16.69 2.74
CA LEU A 140 -3.43 15.40 2.65
C LEU A 140 -4.63 15.29 3.61
N GLU A 141 -5.19 16.43 4.04
CA GLU A 141 -6.32 16.45 4.95
C GLU A 141 -7.46 15.55 4.43
N GLY A 142 -7.92 14.64 5.30
CA GLY A 142 -8.96 13.67 4.96
C GLY A 142 -8.52 12.44 4.15
N ALA A 143 -7.34 12.45 3.51
CA ALA A 143 -6.82 11.28 2.79
C ALA A 143 -6.13 10.28 3.74
N VAL A 144 -5.33 10.78 4.68
CA VAL A 144 -4.53 9.95 5.59
C VAL A 144 -4.46 10.57 6.97
N SER A 145 -4.60 9.76 8.02
CA SER A 145 -4.44 10.25 9.39
C SER A 145 -2.99 10.65 9.69
N SER A 146 -2.81 11.67 10.54
CA SER A 146 -1.48 12.10 11.00
C SER A 146 -0.66 10.99 11.65
N SER A 147 -1.33 10.03 12.33
CA SER A 147 -0.69 8.83 12.86
C SER A 147 -0.10 7.96 11.76
N LYS A 148 -0.87 7.69 10.69
CA LYS A 148 -0.42 6.90 9.54
C LYS A 148 0.71 7.59 8.79
N ILE A 149 0.66 8.90 8.59
CA ILE A 149 1.77 9.66 7.96
C ILE A 149 3.07 9.44 8.75
N GLY A 150 3.02 9.54 10.08
CA GLY A 150 4.19 9.29 10.93
C GLY A 150 4.77 7.88 10.79
N ARG A 151 3.95 6.86 10.51
CA ARG A 151 4.40 5.47 10.32
C ARG A 151 5.16 5.26 9.01
N TYR A 152 4.87 6.06 7.99
CA TYR A 152 5.47 5.92 6.66
C TYR A 152 6.65 6.85 6.41
N LEU A 153 6.78 7.92 7.19
CA LEU A 153 7.91 8.85 7.07
C LEU A 153 9.24 8.16 7.36
N TYR A 154 10.22 8.40 6.49
CA TYR A 154 11.58 7.96 6.71
C TYR A 154 12.20 8.68 7.91
N PRO A 155 13.10 8.00 8.66
CA PRO A 155 13.76 8.56 9.82
C PRO A 155 14.35 9.96 9.60
N LYS A 156 14.97 10.22 8.45
CA LYS A 156 15.52 11.56 8.11
C LYS A 156 14.49 12.70 8.16
N TYR A 157 13.21 12.39 7.97
CA TYR A 157 12.11 13.35 8.04
C TYR A 157 11.34 13.28 9.37
N VAL A 158 11.70 12.37 10.27
CA VAL A 158 11.13 12.27 11.63
C VAL A 158 12.06 12.96 12.63
N ASP A 159 13.37 12.71 12.54
CA ASP A 159 14.38 13.27 13.43
C ASP A 159 15.75 13.38 12.71
N GLN A 160 16.33 14.58 12.64
CA GLN A 160 17.65 14.77 12.00
C GLN A 160 18.77 13.98 12.70
N THR A 161 18.66 13.74 14.01
CA THR A 161 19.65 12.94 14.76
C THR A 161 19.65 11.47 14.37
N SER A 162 18.56 10.98 13.78
CA SER A 162 18.49 9.64 13.20
C SER A 162 19.09 9.57 11.78
N SER A 163 19.42 10.72 11.17
CA SER A 163 19.85 10.79 9.76
C SER A 163 21.27 10.29 9.53
N GLU A 164 22.22 10.44 10.46
CA GLU A 164 23.59 9.89 10.29
C GLU A 164 23.59 8.36 10.22
N ALA A 165 22.93 7.68 11.17
CA ALA A 165 22.79 6.23 11.17
C ALA A 165 22.00 5.71 9.94
N TYR A 166 21.08 6.52 9.42
CA TYR A 166 20.27 6.19 8.25
C TYR A 166 20.98 6.46 6.91
N LYS A 167 21.84 7.50 6.85
CA LYS A 167 22.74 7.78 5.72
C LYS A 167 23.72 6.62 5.55
N GLU A 168 24.33 6.14 6.64
CA GLU A 168 25.14 4.91 6.63
C GLU A 168 24.33 3.72 6.11
N TYR A 169 23.11 3.50 6.60
CA TYR A 169 22.25 2.39 6.14
C TYR A 169 21.96 2.43 4.62
N TYR A 170 21.66 3.58 4.03
CA TYR A 170 21.37 3.69 2.59
C TYR A 170 22.61 3.72 1.70
N GLN A 171 23.71 4.35 2.12
CA GLN A 171 24.99 4.25 1.42
C GLN A 171 25.46 2.79 1.40
N GLU A 172 25.43 2.12 2.55
CA GLU A 172 25.82 0.71 2.65
C GLU A 172 24.89 -0.20 1.84
N ARG A 173 23.58 0.08 1.78
CA ARG A 173 22.62 -0.70 0.96
C ARG A 173 22.80 -0.45 -0.53
N ARG A 174 23.01 0.80 -0.96
CA ARG A 174 23.24 1.17 -2.37
C ARG A 174 24.58 0.63 -2.86
N GLU A 175 25.61 0.68 -2.02
CA GLU A 175 26.93 0.12 -2.28
C GLU A 175 26.89 -1.42 -2.31
N ASN A 176 26.21 -2.09 -1.38
CA ASN A 176 26.09 -3.55 -1.39
C ASN A 176 25.26 -4.08 -2.57
N ILE A 177 24.16 -3.41 -2.93
CA ILE A 177 23.37 -3.79 -4.11
C ILE A 177 24.17 -3.55 -5.39
N SER A 178 24.91 -2.44 -5.50
CA SER A 178 25.74 -2.18 -6.68
C SER A 178 26.98 -3.08 -6.74
N ALA A 179 27.64 -3.34 -5.63
CA ALA A 179 28.85 -4.17 -5.55
C ALA A 179 28.52 -5.63 -5.82
N TRP A 180 27.42 -6.17 -5.29
CA TRP A 180 26.98 -7.53 -5.59
C TRP A 180 26.51 -7.69 -7.04
N THR A 181 25.78 -6.70 -7.57
CA THR A 181 25.36 -6.67 -8.97
C THR A 181 26.57 -6.55 -9.91
N LEU A 182 27.58 -5.76 -9.55
CA LEU A 182 28.85 -5.64 -10.28
C LEU A 182 29.65 -6.94 -10.18
N LEU A 183 29.88 -7.51 -8.99
CA LEU A 183 30.65 -8.74 -8.82
C LEU A 183 30.05 -9.93 -9.59
N LYS A 184 28.71 -10.04 -9.57
CA LYS A 184 27.96 -11.08 -10.25
C LYS A 184 27.99 -10.92 -11.77
N ASN A 185 28.01 -9.68 -12.27
CA ASN A 185 27.96 -9.38 -13.70
C ASN A 185 29.34 -9.26 -14.37
N SER A 186 30.40 -8.82 -13.67
CA SER A 186 31.71 -8.58 -14.26
C SER A 186 32.79 -9.63 -13.91
N TYR A 187 32.79 -10.20 -12.70
CA TYR A 187 33.91 -11.04 -12.22
C TYR A 187 33.58 -12.51 -11.98
N GLY A 188 32.30 -12.91 -12.07
CA GLY A 188 31.85 -14.28 -11.75
C GLY A 188 32.55 -15.40 -12.53
N ASN A 189 32.88 -15.17 -13.80
CA ASN A 189 33.58 -16.15 -14.64
C ASN A 189 35.10 -16.18 -14.40
N GLU A 190 35.70 -15.02 -14.11
CA GLU A 190 37.15 -14.89 -13.95
C GLU A 190 37.62 -15.39 -12.57
N LEU A 191 36.83 -15.13 -11.52
CA LEU A 191 37.07 -15.65 -10.18
C LEU A 191 36.89 -17.18 -10.10
N ARG A 192 35.90 -17.75 -10.79
CA ARG A 192 35.76 -19.22 -10.93
C ARG A 192 36.95 -19.85 -11.61
N LYS A 193 37.45 -19.22 -12.67
CA LYS A 193 38.62 -19.72 -13.42
C LYS A 193 39.91 -19.68 -12.59
N ARG A 194 40.07 -18.67 -11.73
CA ARG A 194 41.30 -18.44 -10.95
C ARG A 194 41.33 -19.18 -9.60
N TYR A 195 40.19 -19.31 -8.93
CA TYR A 195 40.14 -19.84 -7.56
C TYR A 195 39.27 -21.11 -7.41
N GLY A 196 38.60 -21.53 -8.48
CA GLY A 196 37.77 -22.72 -8.51
C GLY A 196 36.43 -22.57 -7.78
N ASP A 197 35.48 -23.45 -8.11
CA ASP A 197 34.10 -23.39 -7.61
C ASP A 197 34.00 -23.51 -6.07
N ASN A 198 34.97 -24.19 -5.43
CA ASN A 198 34.98 -24.38 -3.98
C ASN A 198 35.31 -23.10 -3.21
N PHE A 199 36.10 -22.19 -3.78
CA PHE A 199 36.39 -20.89 -3.18
C PHE A 199 35.18 -19.97 -3.27
N ILE A 200 34.53 -19.95 -4.44
CA ILE A 200 33.31 -19.16 -4.67
C ILE A 200 32.18 -19.61 -3.75
N LYS A 201 31.96 -20.94 -3.61
CA LYS A 201 30.96 -21.47 -2.68
C LYS A 201 31.23 -21.09 -1.22
N ARG A 202 32.50 -21.03 -0.78
CA ARG A 202 32.83 -20.58 0.59
C ARG A 202 32.58 -19.08 0.77
N LEU A 203 32.96 -18.27 -0.21
CA LEU A 203 32.70 -16.83 -0.20
C LEU A 203 31.21 -16.52 -0.21
N GLU A 204 30.43 -17.23 -1.03
CA GLU A 204 28.97 -17.16 -1.04
C GLU A 204 28.39 -17.55 0.32
N ALA A 205 28.84 -18.66 0.92
CA ALA A 205 28.36 -19.11 2.22
C ALA A 205 28.77 -18.18 3.39
N GLU A 206 29.94 -17.55 3.33
CA GLU A 206 30.42 -16.60 4.35
C GLU A 206 29.68 -15.26 4.25
N MET A 207 29.44 -14.79 3.03
CA MET A 207 28.59 -13.62 2.75
C MET A 207 27.14 -13.88 3.15
N GLU A 208 26.61 -15.07 2.86
CA GLU A 208 25.27 -15.50 3.25
C GLU A 208 25.17 -15.61 4.77
N ASN A 209 26.19 -16.10 5.49
CA ASN A 209 26.22 -16.09 6.96
C ASN A 209 26.32 -14.69 7.56
N LYS A 210 27.08 -13.77 6.96
CA LYS A 210 27.12 -12.36 7.40
C LYS A 210 25.79 -11.67 7.14
N ALA A 211 25.20 -11.88 5.97
CA ALA A 211 23.86 -11.41 5.62
C ALA A 211 22.80 -12.03 6.54
N LEU A 212 22.92 -13.32 6.91
CA LEU A 212 22.02 -14.03 7.81
C LEU A 212 22.17 -13.56 9.26
N THR A 213 23.37 -13.26 9.72
CA THR A 213 23.62 -12.70 11.07
C THR A 213 23.07 -11.29 11.17
N LYS A 214 23.27 -10.46 10.14
CA LYS A 214 22.71 -9.10 10.04
C LYS A 214 21.19 -9.16 9.88
N ALA A 215 20.66 -10.08 9.07
CA ALA A 215 19.24 -10.35 8.93
C ALA A 215 18.62 -10.93 10.22
N LYS A 216 19.35 -11.68 11.06
CA LYS A 216 18.89 -12.11 12.39
C LYS A 216 18.80 -10.94 13.38
N ALA A 217 19.69 -9.96 13.28
CA ALA A 217 19.59 -8.70 14.03
C ALA A 217 18.42 -7.83 13.52
N THR A 218 18.24 -7.75 12.19
CA THR A 218 17.06 -7.14 11.57
C THR A 218 15.78 -7.87 11.94
N LEU A 219 15.77 -9.20 11.95
CA LEU A 219 14.65 -10.05 12.39
C LEU A 219 14.37 -9.93 13.88
N ARG A 220 15.28 -9.43 14.72
CA ARG A 220 14.97 -9.06 16.12
C ARG A 220 14.15 -7.78 16.17
N TYR A 221 14.52 -6.78 15.37
CA TYR A 221 13.73 -5.56 15.17
C TYR A 221 12.39 -5.86 14.49
N ASP A 222 12.41 -6.70 13.46
CA ASP A 222 11.25 -7.17 12.71
C ASP A 222 10.39 -8.13 13.52
N ARG A 223 10.92 -8.85 14.51
CA ARG A 223 10.13 -9.65 15.46
C ARG A 223 9.39 -8.76 16.45
N PHE A 224 9.99 -7.64 16.88
CA PHE A 224 9.29 -6.64 17.67
C PHE A 224 8.13 -6.02 16.85
N PHE A 225 8.43 -5.64 15.61
CA PHE A 225 7.47 -5.11 14.64
C PHE A 225 6.40 -6.14 14.22
N ARG A 226 6.77 -7.42 14.05
CA ARG A 226 5.85 -8.54 13.80
C ARG A 226 5.00 -8.88 15.00
N THR A 227 5.48 -8.72 16.24
CA THR A 227 4.62 -8.97 17.40
C THR A 227 3.52 -7.90 17.49
N GLU A 228 3.86 -6.67 17.11
CA GLU A 228 2.93 -5.53 17.03
C GLU A 228 1.98 -5.65 15.83
N ILE A 229 2.49 -6.07 14.66
CA ILE A 229 1.67 -6.39 13.48
C ILE A 229 0.83 -7.66 13.68
N GLU A 230 1.32 -8.71 14.36
CA GLU A 230 0.55 -9.92 14.66
C GLU A 230 -0.53 -9.62 15.69
N TYR A 231 -0.30 -8.71 16.63
CA TYR A 231 -1.33 -8.17 17.52
C TYR A 231 -2.37 -7.35 16.73
N GLU A 232 -1.93 -6.45 15.83
CA GLU A 232 -2.82 -5.61 15.00
C GLU A 232 -3.59 -6.43 13.94
N ILE A 233 -2.96 -7.40 13.27
CA ILE A 233 -3.64 -8.36 12.39
C ILE A 233 -4.63 -9.16 13.22
N ARG A 234 -4.29 -9.60 14.44
CA ARG A 234 -5.23 -10.34 15.28
C ARG A 234 -6.41 -9.48 15.72
N GLU A 235 -6.22 -8.20 16.03
CA GLU A 235 -7.35 -7.29 16.30
C GLU A 235 -8.17 -6.98 15.04
N GLU A 236 -7.53 -6.67 13.91
CA GLU A 236 -8.22 -6.34 12.65
C GLU A 236 -8.95 -7.55 12.05
N TYR A 237 -8.38 -8.76 12.22
CA TYR A 237 -9.03 -10.02 11.87
C TYR A 237 -10.13 -10.38 12.86
N ASN A 238 -9.96 -10.16 14.17
CA ASN A 238 -11.03 -10.39 15.15
C ASN A 238 -12.21 -9.44 14.93
N ASP A 239 -11.96 -8.15 14.72
CA ASP A 239 -13.02 -7.16 14.40
C ASP A 239 -13.74 -7.51 13.09
N SER A 240 -12.99 -7.92 12.06
CA SER A 240 -13.58 -8.35 10.79
C SER A 240 -14.36 -9.66 10.93
N THR A 241 -13.88 -10.61 11.73
CA THR A 241 -14.55 -11.90 11.96
C THR A 241 -15.80 -11.70 12.81
N ASP A 242 -15.77 -10.85 13.83
CA ASP A 242 -16.93 -10.52 14.65
C ASP A 242 -18.00 -9.79 13.84
N ILE A 243 -17.61 -8.89 12.93
CA ILE A 243 -18.55 -8.24 11.99
C ILE A 243 -19.15 -9.27 11.02
N ILE A 244 -18.35 -10.18 10.46
CA ILE A 244 -18.83 -11.23 9.56
C ILE A 244 -19.76 -12.20 10.29
N MET A 245 -19.40 -12.63 11.50
CA MET A 245 -20.20 -13.53 12.33
C MET A 245 -21.52 -12.88 12.74
N LYS A 246 -21.50 -11.61 13.16
CA LYS A 246 -22.71 -10.84 13.46
C LYS A 246 -23.63 -10.71 12.23
N ASN A 247 -23.07 -10.40 11.07
CA ASN A 247 -23.83 -10.37 9.81
C ASN A 247 -24.40 -11.74 9.44
N TYR A 248 -23.69 -12.82 9.74
CA TYR A 248 -24.15 -14.19 9.49
C TYR A 248 -25.27 -14.59 10.46
N GLU A 249 -25.14 -14.25 11.74
CA GLU A 249 -26.17 -14.46 12.77
C GLU A 249 -27.45 -13.66 12.48
N ASP A 250 -27.32 -12.40 12.04
CA ASP A 250 -28.46 -11.57 11.65
C ASP A 250 -29.18 -12.16 10.42
N ARG A 251 -28.44 -12.70 9.44
CA ARG A 251 -29.03 -13.42 8.31
C ARG A 251 -29.76 -14.69 8.74
N LEU A 252 -29.12 -15.52 9.56
CA LEU A 252 -29.75 -16.74 10.08
C LEU A 252 -31.03 -16.44 10.87
N ARG A 253 -31.04 -15.38 11.67
CA ARG A 253 -32.23 -14.95 12.43
C ARG A 253 -33.35 -14.49 11.50
N ASN A 254 -33.03 -13.76 10.44
CA ASN A 254 -34.00 -13.34 9.44
C ASN A 254 -34.57 -14.53 8.66
N ASP A 255 -33.72 -15.49 8.27
CA ASP A 255 -34.15 -16.70 7.57
C ASP A 255 -35.04 -17.60 8.46
N GLN A 256 -34.71 -17.72 9.75
CA GLN A 256 -35.57 -18.40 10.72
C GLN A 256 -36.92 -17.70 10.88
N GLY A 257 -36.93 -16.37 10.98
CA GLY A 257 -38.17 -15.59 11.02
C GLY A 257 -39.03 -15.79 9.79
N PHE A 258 -38.41 -15.85 8.61
CA PHE A 258 -39.09 -16.15 7.35
C PHE A 258 -39.68 -17.57 7.34
N ILE A 259 -38.90 -18.58 7.76
CA ILE A 259 -39.37 -19.98 7.84
C ILE A 259 -40.56 -20.12 8.80
N GLU A 260 -40.50 -19.51 9.98
CA GLU A 260 -41.61 -19.58 10.95
C GLU A 260 -42.85 -18.84 10.44
N LYS A 261 -42.69 -17.74 9.71
CA LYS A 261 -43.79 -17.07 9.03
C LYS A 261 -44.46 -17.98 7.99
N VAL A 262 -43.67 -18.62 7.12
CA VAL A 262 -44.20 -19.55 6.11
C VAL A 262 -44.90 -20.75 6.75
N LYS A 263 -44.36 -21.29 7.85
CA LYS A 263 -45.03 -22.37 8.60
C LYS A 263 -46.37 -21.93 9.20
N ALA A 264 -46.46 -20.70 9.69
CA ALA A 264 -47.71 -20.14 10.21
C ALA A 264 -48.74 -20.00 9.09
N GLU A 265 -48.35 -19.44 7.94
CA GLU A 265 -49.21 -19.31 6.74
C GLU A 265 -49.73 -20.68 6.28
N ILE A 266 -48.86 -21.69 6.17
CA ILE A 266 -49.27 -23.07 5.81
C ILE A 266 -50.24 -23.67 6.84
N ARG A 267 -50.02 -23.41 8.14
CA ARG A 267 -50.90 -23.93 9.20
C ARG A 267 -52.29 -23.29 9.13
N GLU A 268 -52.36 -21.97 8.92
CA GLU A 268 -53.62 -21.25 8.76
C GLU A 268 -54.41 -21.75 7.53
N GLU A 269 -53.73 -21.96 6.40
CA GLU A 269 -54.35 -22.55 5.20
C GLU A 269 -54.90 -23.95 5.49
N TYR A 270 -54.12 -24.80 6.15
CA TYR A 270 -54.54 -26.17 6.48
C TYR A 270 -55.73 -26.21 7.46
N GLU A 271 -55.73 -25.36 8.48
CA GLU A 271 -56.85 -25.24 9.44
C GLU A 271 -58.12 -24.71 8.75
N ALA A 272 -57.98 -23.76 7.81
CA ALA A 272 -59.08 -23.27 7.01
C ALA A 272 -59.68 -24.37 6.11
N GLU A 273 -58.84 -25.14 5.42
CA GLU A 273 -59.29 -26.29 4.61
C GLU A 273 -59.99 -27.36 5.46
N LEU A 274 -59.44 -27.69 6.64
CA LEU A 274 -60.08 -28.63 7.56
C LEU A 274 -61.46 -28.14 8.00
N SER A 275 -61.58 -26.86 8.36
CA SER A 275 -62.85 -26.27 8.79
C SER A 275 -63.91 -26.33 7.67
N MET A 276 -63.53 -26.08 6.41
CA MET A 276 -64.43 -26.19 5.27
C MET A 276 -64.86 -27.64 5.01
N SER A 277 -63.95 -28.61 5.18
CA SER A 277 -64.26 -30.03 5.01
C SER A 277 -65.22 -30.58 6.07
N VAL A 278 -65.12 -30.10 7.31
CA VAL A 278 -66.02 -30.49 8.42
C VAL A 278 -67.41 -29.87 8.29
N VAL A 279 -67.53 -28.69 7.65
CA VAL A 279 -68.84 -28.07 7.36
C VAL A 279 -69.53 -28.71 6.15
N ALA A 280 -68.78 -29.37 5.26
CA ALA A 280 -69.31 -30.04 4.08
C ALA A 280 -69.73 -31.51 4.32
N ALA A 281 -69.40 -32.09 5.47
CA ALA A 281 -69.76 -33.45 5.90
C ALA A 281 -70.96 -33.43 6.86
#